data_AF-A0A4P7R7L6-F1
#
_entry.id   AF-A0A4P7R7L6-F1
#
_cell.length_a   1.000
_cell.length_b   1.000
_cell.length_c   1.000
_cell.angle_alpha   90.00
_cell.angle_beta   90.00
_cell.angle_gamma   90.00
#
_symmetry.space_group_name_H-M   'P 1'
#
loop_
_entity.id
_entity.type
_entity.pdbx_description
1 polymer ?
#
loop_
_entity_poly.entity_id
_entity_poly.type
_entity_poly.pdbx_seq_one_letter_code
_entity_poly.pdbx_strand_id
1 'polypeptide(L)'
;MKKVPTTTAAATPWAFRTRFRRSAFGWKASRLAIERIHEALIEIRAAARIDPARAGEGAVFLLEKLSPALCQVDSSSGALGSAAHAAVQELAPLISNAPVSTSVRQKWLDRLFEAIQEDDPPYIESLGDHWGDLCATKELASDWSDRLLPSQINVLRERASDTFAYFAGTSLCYSALFKAGRHEEILQLLSQDRHPIWSYLIWGARVLAARGQIDEAIAYARDRAGIHTNEEVLARFAEDLLLKAGRRDEAFDQYALRANQAHTHLATFRALAKKYPELAPDKLLGHLVGSTPHAPGKWFATAKTLKLFDQATQLAWASPCDPKTLTRAARDHLKTQPTFAMQCALAALHWMSTGHGYELTSLDVQEAHRLAIDAASNTQQTEQAQATIAQTLATDKPMTAWMKQALGVVPSPALRKSR
;
A
#
# COMPACT_ATOMS: atom_id res chain seq x y z
N MET A 1 31.69 16.84 50.35
CA MET A 1 30.80 15.79 49.78
C MET A 1 29.36 16.24 49.92
N LYS A 2 28.73 16.73 48.84
CA LYS A 2 27.28 16.96 48.79
C LYS A 2 26.69 15.89 47.86
N LYS A 3 25.86 15.02 48.42
CA LYS A 3 25.07 14.03 47.67
C LYS A 3 24.15 14.78 46.72
N VAL A 4 24.31 14.55 45.43
CA VAL A 4 23.32 14.90 44.41
C VAL A 4 22.13 13.94 44.59
N PRO A 5 20.89 14.42 44.73
CA PRO A 5 19.74 13.53 44.81
C PRO A 5 19.41 13.02 43.41
N THR A 6 19.65 11.74 43.17
CA THR A 6 19.14 11.02 42.00
C THR A 6 17.65 10.79 42.22
N THR A 7 16.81 11.73 41.75
CA THR A 7 15.37 11.51 41.68
C THR A 7 15.10 10.58 40.50
N THR A 8 15.15 9.27 40.74
CA THR A 8 14.64 8.27 39.80
C THR A 8 13.12 8.42 39.78
N ALA A 9 12.60 9.28 38.90
CA ALA A 9 11.17 9.35 38.64
C ALA A 9 10.70 7.96 38.22
N ALA A 10 9.79 7.35 38.99
CA ALA A 10 9.23 6.05 38.67
C ALA A 10 8.67 6.10 37.24
N ALA A 11 9.21 5.26 36.35
CA ALA A 11 8.81 5.24 34.96
C ALA A 11 7.28 5.00 34.87
N THR A 12 6.55 5.94 34.27
CA THR A 12 5.09 5.84 34.14
C THR A 12 4.74 4.52 33.44
N PRO A 13 3.84 3.71 34.02
CA PRO A 13 3.41 2.47 33.39
C PRO A 13 2.79 2.74 32.01
N TRP A 14 3.11 1.88 31.03
CA TRP A 14 2.49 1.91 29.71
C TRP A 14 0.98 1.68 29.81
N ALA A 15 0.17 2.66 29.40
CA ALA A 15 -1.28 2.60 29.48
C ALA A 15 -1.84 1.47 28.61
N PHE A 16 -1.27 1.26 27.43
CA PHE A 16 -1.69 0.19 26.52
C PHE A 16 -1.60 -1.22 27.13
N ARG A 17 -0.71 -1.47 28.10
CA ARG A 17 -0.56 -2.83 28.70
C ARG A 17 -1.85 -3.38 29.27
N THR A 18 -2.69 -2.51 29.82
CA THR A 18 -3.98 -2.91 30.39
C THR A 18 -4.99 -3.34 29.34
N ARG A 19 -4.82 -2.90 28.09
CA ARG A 19 -5.69 -3.13 26.94
C ARG A 19 -5.30 -4.36 26.13
N PHE A 20 -4.02 -4.74 26.15
CA PHE A 20 -3.50 -5.94 25.46
C PHE A 20 -3.24 -7.10 26.43
N ARG A 21 -4.31 -7.57 27.10
CA ARG A 21 -4.28 -8.84 27.84
C ARG A 21 -4.57 -9.99 26.87
N ARG A 22 -4.18 -11.22 27.22
CA ARG A 22 -4.52 -12.39 26.39
C ARG A 22 -6.03 -12.47 26.18
N SER A 23 -6.45 -12.67 24.93
CA SER A 23 -7.87 -12.72 24.52
C SER A 23 -8.68 -11.49 24.92
N ALA A 24 -8.06 -10.30 24.98
CA ALA A 24 -8.73 -9.06 25.39
C ALA A 24 -9.82 -8.61 24.40
N PHE A 25 -9.75 -9.05 23.15
CA PHE A 25 -10.66 -8.66 22.08
C PHE A 25 -11.51 -9.86 21.66
N GLY A 26 -12.82 -9.67 21.51
CA GLY A 26 -13.73 -10.71 21.00
C GLY A 26 -13.76 -10.81 19.48
N TRP A 27 -14.45 -11.83 18.96
CA TRP A 27 -14.55 -12.15 17.52
C TRP A 27 -14.80 -10.95 16.59
N LYS A 28 -15.76 -10.08 16.92
CA LYS A 28 -16.16 -8.92 16.08
C LYS A 28 -15.38 -7.63 16.39
N ALA A 29 -14.30 -7.70 17.15
CA ALA A 29 -13.62 -6.52 17.69
C ALA A 29 -12.47 -5.99 16.81
N SER A 30 -12.36 -6.39 15.55
CA SER A 30 -11.25 -6.01 14.65
C SER A 30 -11.04 -4.50 14.57
N ARG A 31 -12.13 -3.72 14.49
CA ARG A 31 -12.05 -2.25 14.50
C ARG A 31 -11.47 -1.70 15.81
N LEU A 32 -11.97 -2.16 16.96
CA LEU A 32 -11.49 -1.72 18.27
C LEU A 32 -10.03 -2.11 18.49
N ALA A 33 -9.65 -3.31 18.08
CA ALA A 33 -8.26 -3.78 18.13
C ALA A 33 -7.33 -2.85 17.34
N ILE A 34 -7.70 -2.48 16.11
CA ILE A 34 -6.94 -1.53 15.27
C ILE A 34 -6.83 -0.16 15.97
N GLU A 35 -7.92 0.35 16.54
CA GLU A 35 -7.91 1.60 17.31
C GLU A 35 -6.94 1.52 18.50
N ARG A 36 -6.92 0.40 19.25
CA ARG A 36 -5.98 0.20 20.38
C ARG A 36 -4.52 0.07 19.95
N ILE A 37 -4.25 -0.54 18.80
CA ILE A 37 -2.89 -0.57 18.23
C ILE A 37 -2.42 0.85 17.95
N HIS A 38 -3.24 1.67 17.27
CA HIS A 38 -2.89 3.06 16.98
C HIS A 38 -2.65 3.90 18.25
N GLU A 39 -3.46 3.73 19.29
CA GLU A 39 -3.25 4.42 20.57
C GLU A 39 -1.92 4.04 21.22
N ALA A 40 -1.56 2.75 21.20
CA ALA A 40 -0.29 2.28 21.74
C ALA A 40 0.91 2.82 20.94
N LEU A 41 0.80 2.88 19.61
CA LEU A 41 1.81 3.50 18.75
C LEU A 41 1.98 5.00 19.06
N ILE A 42 0.88 5.74 19.27
CA ILE A 42 0.94 7.15 19.67
C ILE A 42 1.67 7.32 21.02
N GLU A 43 1.37 6.47 22.00
CA GLU A 43 2.01 6.49 23.32
C GLU A 43 3.53 6.23 23.19
N ILE A 44 3.93 5.21 22.42
CA ILE A 44 5.33 4.86 22.18
C ILE A 44 6.06 5.99 21.43
N ARG A 45 5.45 6.59 20.40
CA ARG A 45 6.01 7.74 19.69
C ARG A 45 6.25 8.94 20.59
N ALA A 46 5.33 9.21 21.52
CA ALA A 46 5.49 10.29 22.48
C ALA A 46 6.70 10.04 23.38
N ALA A 47 6.88 8.80 23.85
CA ALA A 47 8.05 8.40 24.62
C ALA A 47 9.34 8.50 23.80
N ALA A 48 9.33 8.11 22.52
CA ALA A 48 10.51 8.12 21.65
C ALA A 48 11.16 9.50 21.48
N ARG A 49 10.36 10.58 21.63
CA ARG A 49 10.85 11.96 21.57
C ARG A 49 11.63 12.39 22.82
N ILE A 50 11.46 11.69 23.93
CA ILE A 50 12.01 12.04 25.24
C ILE A 50 13.07 11.02 25.66
N ASP A 51 12.74 9.74 25.55
CA ASP A 51 13.55 8.61 25.97
C ASP A 51 13.43 7.46 24.93
N PRO A 52 14.34 7.42 23.94
CA PRO A 52 14.35 6.38 22.92
C PRO A 52 14.57 4.97 23.49
N ALA A 53 15.30 4.83 24.59
CA ALA A 53 15.52 3.52 25.22
C ALA A 53 14.23 2.99 25.84
N ARG A 54 13.48 3.85 26.55
CA ARG A 54 12.15 3.50 27.04
C ARG A 54 11.20 3.18 25.89
N ALA A 55 11.20 3.96 24.81
CA ALA A 55 10.36 3.67 23.65
C ALA A 55 10.66 2.30 23.02
N GLY A 56 11.94 1.92 22.91
CA GLY A 56 12.35 0.58 22.50
C GLY A 56 11.79 -0.51 23.40
N GLU A 57 11.87 -0.36 24.73
CA GLU A 57 11.25 -1.29 25.68
C GLU A 57 9.71 -1.36 25.51
N GLY A 58 9.06 -0.22 25.29
CA GLY A 58 7.62 -0.15 25.01
C GLY A 58 7.23 -0.87 23.72
N ALA A 59 8.04 -0.74 22.67
CA ALA A 59 7.88 -1.45 21.41
C ALA A 59 7.97 -2.97 21.60
N VAL A 60 8.97 -3.45 22.34
CA VAL A 60 9.13 -4.87 22.70
C VAL A 60 7.90 -5.37 23.46
N PHE A 61 7.44 -4.64 24.49
CA PHE A 61 6.26 -5.02 25.26
C PHE A 61 4.97 -5.08 24.42
N LEU A 62 4.80 -4.20 23.44
CA LEU A 62 3.62 -4.21 22.58
C LEU A 62 3.64 -5.42 21.66
N LEU A 63 4.78 -5.72 21.03
CA LEU A 63 4.94 -6.86 20.12
C LEU A 63 4.68 -8.19 20.84
N GLU A 64 5.20 -8.38 22.05
CA GLU A 64 4.92 -9.55 22.88
C GLU A 64 3.44 -9.80 23.17
N LYS A 65 2.66 -8.71 23.24
CA LYS A 65 1.26 -8.76 23.66
C LYS A 65 0.29 -8.80 22.50
N LEU A 66 0.75 -8.49 21.29
CA LEU A 66 -0.09 -8.25 20.14
C LEU A 66 -0.86 -9.53 19.77
N SER A 67 -0.17 -10.60 19.41
CA SER A 67 -0.80 -11.86 18.98
C SER A 67 -1.63 -12.51 20.08
N PRO A 68 -1.14 -12.64 21.33
CA PRO A 68 -1.96 -13.18 22.42
C PRO A 68 -3.24 -12.37 22.70
N ALA A 69 -3.23 -11.06 22.50
CA ALA A 69 -4.42 -10.24 22.71
C ALA A 69 -5.44 -10.39 21.57
N LEU A 70 -4.96 -10.58 20.34
CA LEU A 70 -5.76 -10.60 19.12
C LEU A 70 -6.22 -12.00 18.70
N CYS A 71 -5.80 -13.06 19.38
CA CYS A 71 -6.02 -14.46 18.95
C CYS A 71 -7.49 -14.89 18.82
N GLN A 72 -8.43 -14.14 19.39
CA GLN A 72 -9.88 -14.43 19.30
C GLN A 72 -10.61 -13.56 18.27
N VAL A 73 -9.91 -12.66 17.57
CA VAL A 73 -10.50 -11.71 16.63
C VAL A 73 -10.58 -12.30 15.23
N ASP A 74 -11.70 -12.10 14.54
CA ASP A 74 -11.83 -12.41 13.12
C ASP A 74 -10.98 -11.44 12.28
N SER A 75 -9.90 -11.97 11.70
CA SER A 75 -8.97 -11.24 10.86
C SER A 75 -9.15 -11.50 9.37
N SER A 76 -10.19 -12.23 8.96
CA SER A 76 -10.44 -12.63 7.57
C SER A 76 -10.53 -11.47 6.57
N SER A 77 -10.95 -10.29 7.02
CA SER A 77 -10.97 -9.07 6.19
C SER A 77 -9.57 -8.54 5.80
N GLY A 78 -8.51 -9.03 6.44
CA GLY A 78 -7.13 -8.57 6.24
C GLY A 78 -6.81 -7.20 6.88
N ALA A 79 -7.81 -6.45 7.33
CA ALA A 79 -7.61 -5.11 7.92
C ALA A 79 -6.79 -5.16 9.22
N LEU A 80 -7.07 -6.13 10.09
CA LEU A 80 -6.33 -6.29 11.35
C LEU A 80 -4.88 -6.74 11.09
N GLY A 81 -4.68 -7.70 10.19
CA GLY A 81 -3.34 -8.12 9.77
C GLY A 81 -2.53 -6.97 9.17
N SER A 82 -3.15 -6.14 8.34
CA SER A 82 -2.50 -4.94 7.77
C SER A 82 -2.09 -3.93 8.84
N ALA A 83 -2.93 -3.72 9.87
CA ALA A 83 -2.61 -2.83 10.97
C ALA A 83 -1.49 -3.38 11.87
N ALA A 84 -1.50 -4.68 12.16
CA ALA A 84 -0.44 -5.35 12.90
C ALA A 84 0.90 -5.28 12.14
N HIS A 85 0.89 -5.59 10.84
CA HIS A 85 2.07 -5.45 9.99
C HIS A 85 2.62 -4.02 10.00
N ALA A 86 1.75 -3.01 9.85
CA ALA A 86 2.16 -1.60 9.92
C ALA A 86 2.76 -1.24 11.29
N ALA A 87 2.23 -1.78 12.39
CA ALA A 87 2.80 -1.61 13.72
C ALA A 87 4.21 -2.20 13.82
N VAL A 88 4.45 -3.41 13.29
CA VAL A 88 5.79 -4.02 13.24
C VAL A 88 6.78 -3.12 12.48
N GLN A 89 6.40 -2.61 11.31
CA GLN A 89 7.25 -1.73 10.50
C GLN A 89 7.59 -0.41 11.23
N GLU A 90 6.68 0.12 12.05
CA GLU A 90 6.92 1.33 12.84
C GLU A 90 7.81 1.06 14.07
N LEU A 91 7.64 -0.09 14.72
CA LEU A 91 8.29 -0.43 15.98
C LEU A 91 9.72 -0.98 15.79
N ALA A 92 9.99 -1.74 14.72
CA ALA A 92 11.30 -2.34 14.48
C ALA A 92 12.45 -1.30 14.45
N PRO A 93 12.32 -0.14 13.77
CA PRO A 93 13.35 0.90 13.83
C PRO A 93 13.54 1.52 15.21
N LEU A 94 12.50 1.60 16.04
CA LEU A 94 12.61 2.13 17.42
C LEU A 94 13.43 1.18 18.30
N ILE A 95 13.24 -0.12 18.16
CA ILE A 95 14.02 -1.15 18.88
C ILE A 95 15.47 -1.16 18.38
N SER A 96 15.66 -1.12 17.06
CA SER A 96 16.98 -1.17 16.43
C SER A 96 17.84 0.02 16.84
N ASN A 97 17.29 1.23 16.82
CA ASN A 97 18.02 2.48 17.10
C ASN A 97 18.06 2.88 18.58
N ALA A 98 17.43 2.12 19.49
CA ALA A 98 17.44 2.44 20.92
C ALA A 98 18.87 2.41 21.50
N PRO A 99 19.32 3.45 22.23
CA PRO A 99 20.66 3.51 22.80
C PRO A 99 20.73 2.70 24.11
N VAL A 100 20.72 1.38 23.99
CA VAL A 100 20.77 0.43 25.11
C VAL A 100 22.02 -0.44 25.06
N SER A 101 22.45 -0.91 26.23
CA SER A 101 23.55 -1.88 26.33
C SER A 101 23.22 -3.21 25.64
N THR A 102 24.25 -3.94 25.20
CA THR A 102 24.11 -5.26 24.57
C THR A 102 23.33 -6.24 25.45
N SER A 103 23.49 -6.19 26.78
CA SER A 103 22.77 -7.10 27.69
C SER A 103 21.26 -6.82 27.76
N VAL A 104 20.85 -5.56 27.68
CA VAL A 104 19.43 -5.18 27.57
C VAL A 104 18.88 -5.61 26.22
N ARG A 105 19.63 -5.36 25.14
CA ARG A 105 19.26 -5.76 23.78
C ARG A 105 19.09 -7.27 23.65
N GLN A 106 20.01 -8.05 24.21
CA GLN A 106 19.91 -9.52 24.25
C GLN A 106 18.60 -9.97 24.90
N LYS A 107 18.26 -9.40 26.06
CA LYS A 107 17.00 -9.72 26.76
C LYS A 107 15.77 -9.36 25.93
N TRP A 108 15.80 -8.26 25.19
CA TRP A 108 14.72 -7.91 24.27
C TRP A 108 14.57 -8.93 23.16
N LEU A 109 15.67 -9.32 22.52
CA LEU A 109 15.67 -10.32 21.46
C LEU A 109 15.19 -11.68 21.95
N ASP A 110 15.62 -12.13 23.14
CA ASP A 110 15.14 -13.40 23.70
C ASP A 110 13.62 -13.38 23.90
N ARG A 111 13.06 -12.29 24.45
CA ARG A 111 11.62 -12.15 24.65
C ARG A 111 10.83 -12.05 23.34
N LEU A 112 11.36 -11.33 22.34
CA LEU A 112 10.74 -11.25 21.01
C LEU A 112 10.80 -12.59 20.28
N PHE A 113 11.87 -13.35 20.48
CA PHE A 113 12.00 -14.69 19.89
C PHE A 113 10.94 -15.62 20.46
N GLU A 114 10.73 -15.61 21.78
CA GLU A 114 9.62 -16.32 22.43
C GLU A 114 8.26 -15.88 21.88
N ALA A 115 8.03 -14.57 21.74
CA ALA A 115 6.78 -14.05 21.20
C ALA A 115 6.52 -14.53 19.75
N ILE A 116 7.55 -14.64 18.92
CA ILE A 116 7.45 -15.17 17.55
C ILE A 116 7.17 -16.67 17.53
N GLN A 117 7.72 -17.45 18.47
CA GLN A 117 7.40 -18.89 18.55
C GLN A 117 5.92 -19.12 18.91
N GLU A 118 5.33 -18.22 19.69
CA GLU A 118 3.93 -18.27 20.14
C GLU A 118 2.98 -17.39 19.29
N ASP A 119 3.42 -16.97 18.09
CA ASP A 119 2.70 -16.04 17.22
C ASP A 119 1.55 -16.73 16.47
N ASP A 120 0.40 -16.86 17.14
CA ASP A 120 -0.80 -17.46 16.58
C ASP A 120 -2.08 -16.62 16.85
N PRO A 121 -2.76 -16.11 15.81
CA PRO A 121 -2.33 -16.02 14.40
C PRO A 121 -1.04 -15.19 14.21
N PRO A 122 -0.31 -15.35 13.09
CA PRO A 122 1.03 -14.77 12.89
C PRO A 122 1.00 -13.27 12.60
N TYR A 123 0.78 -12.45 13.63
CA TYR A 123 0.67 -10.99 13.49
C TYR A 123 2.02 -10.28 13.54
N ILE A 124 3.04 -10.91 14.13
CA ILE A 124 4.36 -10.32 14.32
C ILE A 124 5.47 -11.03 13.54
N GLU A 125 5.16 -12.09 12.77
CA GLU A 125 6.14 -12.84 11.95
C GLU A 125 7.05 -11.96 11.09
N SER A 126 6.52 -10.85 10.57
CA SER A 126 7.28 -9.89 9.74
C SER A 126 8.42 -9.18 10.48
N LEU A 127 8.45 -9.28 11.82
CA LEU A 127 9.58 -8.83 12.64
C LEU A 127 10.84 -9.63 12.33
N GLY A 128 10.69 -10.88 11.89
CA GLY A 128 11.79 -11.76 11.49
C GLY A 128 12.67 -11.17 10.40
N ASP A 129 12.09 -10.43 9.45
CA ASP A 129 12.85 -9.81 8.37
C ASP A 129 13.78 -8.68 8.87
N HIS A 130 13.46 -8.10 10.03
CA HIS A 130 14.23 -7.02 10.66
C HIS A 130 15.24 -7.52 11.69
N TRP A 131 15.27 -8.82 11.99
CA TRP A 131 16.01 -9.38 13.15
C TRP A 131 17.48 -8.95 13.22
N GLY A 132 18.17 -8.94 12.07
CA GLY A 132 19.55 -8.46 11.97
C GLY A 132 19.71 -7.00 12.40
N ASP A 133 18.78 -6.12 12.04
CA ASP A 133 18.81 -4.74 12.49
C ASP A 133 18.50 -4.59 13.98
N LEU A 134 17.60 -5.42 14.53
CA LEU A 134 17.33 -5.46 15.96
C LEU A 134 18.57 -5.88 16.77
N CYS A 135 19.44 -6.73 16.20
CA CYS A 135 20.72 -7.11 16.81
C CYS A 135 21.69 -5.92 16.94
N ALA A 136 21.54 -4.87 16.13
CA ALA A 136 22.35 -3.65 16.05
C ALA A 136 23.85 -3.83 15.70
N THR A 137 24.50 -4.88 16.20
CA THR A 137 25.93 -5.19 16.02
C THR A 137 26.10 -6.48 15.23
N LYS A 138 27.26 -6.65 14.57
CA LYS A 138 27.56 -7.88 13.81
C LYS A 138 27.78 -9.07 14.72
N GLU A 139 28.37 -8.83 15.88
CA GLU A 139 28.72 -9.83 16.89
C GLU A 139 27.43 -10.47 17.43
N LEU A 140 26.50 -9.65 17.92
CA LEU A 140 25.21 -10.15 18.41
C LEU A 140 24.40 -10.83 17.31
N ALA A 141 24.45 -10.31 16.07
CA ALA A 141 23.81 -10.97 14.95
C ALA A 141 24.42 -12.35 14.65
N SER A 142 25.74 -12.49 14.73
CA SER A 142 26.43 -13.78 14.57
C SER A 142 26.05 -14.77 15.68
N ASP A 143 25.98 -14.32 16.94
CA ASP A 143 25.53 -15.17 18.05
C ASP A 143 24.11 -15.71 17.82
N TRP A 144 23.21 -14.86 17.31
CA TRP A 144 21.86 -15.29 16.91
C TRP A 144 21.87 -16.22 15.70
N SER A 145 22.72 -15.98 14.71
CA SER A 145 22.89 -16.91 13.59
C SER A 145 23.29 -18.31 14.09
N ASP A 146 24.26 -18.40 14.99
CA ASP A 146 24.73 -19.69 15.53
C ASP A 146 23.64 -20.42 16.32
N ARG A 147 22.76 -19.68 17.00
CA ARG A 147 21.58 -20.25 17.69
C ARG A 147 20.51 -20.78 16.73
N LEU A 148 20.31 -20.11 15.59
CA LEU A 148 19.20 -20.40 14.67
C LEU A 148 19.57 -21.41 13.56
N LEU A 149 20.83 -21.44 13.15
CA LEU A 149 21.35 -22.28 12.08
C LEU A 149 21.04 -23.77 12.24
N PRO A 150 21.23 -24.40 13.42
CA PRO A 150 20.96 -25.84 13.57
C PRO A 150 19.51 -26.20 13.23
N SER A 151 18.54 -25.42 13.70
CA SER A 151 17.12 -25.61 13.40
C SER A 151 16.82 -25.37 11.92
N GLN A 152 17.42 -24.35 11.32
CA GLN A 152 17.25 -24.04 9.90
C GLN A 152 17.78 -25.18 9.01
N ILE A 153 18.98 -25.67 9.29
CA ILE A 153 19.59 -26.80 8.56
C ILE A 153 18.73 -28.05 8.71
N ASN A 154 18.19 -28.31 9.91
CA ASN A 154 17.30 -29.45 10.14
C ASN A 154 16.03 -29.35 9.30
N VAL A 155 15.37 -28.19 9.29
CA VAL A 155 14.17 -27.96 8.45
C VAL A 155 14.46 -28.16 6.97
N LEU A 156 15.60 -27.67 6.46
CA LEU A 156 15.97 -27.87 5.06
C LEU A 156 16.25 -29.35 4.76
N ARG A 157 16.85 -30.10 5.69
CA ARG A 157 17.08 -31.55 5.54
C ARG A 157 15.78 -32.35 5.48
N GLU A 158 14.82 -32.03 6.35
CA GLU A 158 13.48 -32.65 6.35
C GLU A 158 12.76 -32.36 5.02
N ARG A 159 12.77 -31.10 4.56
CA ARG A 159 12.19 -30.70 3.27
C ARG A 159 12.87 -31.38 2.07
N ALA A 160 14.19 -31.57 2.11
CA ALA A 160 14.92 -32.29 1.07
C ALA A 160 14.55 -33.77 1.01
N SER A 161 13.98 -34.31 2.10
CA SER A 161 13.45 -35.67 2.20
C SER A 161 11.94 -35.72 1.95
N ASP A 162 11.39 -34.73 1.23
CA ASP A 162 9.97 -34.55 0.93
C ASP A 162 9.04 -34.53 2.17
N THR A 163 9.59 -34.19 3.34
CA THR A 163 8.84 -34.05 4.59
C THR A 163 8.48 -32.59 4.85
N PHE A 164 7.22 -32.33 5.20
CA PHE A 164 6.81 -30.98 5.60
C PHE A 164 7.51 -30.58 6.90
N ALA A 165 8.27 -29.50 6.85
CA ALA A 165 8.92 -28.91 8.02
C ALA A 165 8.83 -27.38 7.97
N TYR A 166 8.59 -26.78 9.13
CA TYR A 166 8.45 -25.35 9.32
C TYR A 166 9.27 -24.89 10.52
N PHE A 167 9.86 -23.70 10.41
CA PHE A 167 10.54 -23.03 11.50
C PHE A 167 10.23 -21.55 11.46
N ALA A 168 9.57 -21.05 12.51
CA ALA A 168 9.24 -19.62 12.66
C ALA A 168 10.51 -18.74 12.66
N GLY A 169 11.67 -19.30 13.04
CA GLY A 169 12.96 -18.61 13.02
C GLY A 169 13.64 -18.50 11.66
N THR A 170 13.03 -18.98 10.56
CA THR A 170 13.69 -19.00 9.24
C THR A 170 14.08 -17.59 8.77
N SER A 171 13.15 -16.63 8.78
CA SER A 171 13.45 -15.24 8.40
C SER A 171 14.46 -14.58 9.34
N LEU A 172 14.40 -14.91 10.63
CA LEU A 172 15.33 -14.39 11.65
C LEU A 172 16.75 -14.86 11.35
N CYS A 173 16.91 -16.13 10.96
CA CYS A 173 18.18 -16.74 10.61
C CYS A 173 18.82 -16.00 9.41
N TYR A 174 18.08 -15.82 8.32
CA TYR A 174 18.58 -15.08 7.15
C TYR A 174 18.92 -13.62 7.48
N SER A 175 18.07 -12.94 8.26
CA SER A 175 18.29 -11.55 8.66
C SER A 175 19.52 -11.38 9.57
N ALA A 176 19.70 -12.29 10.54
CA ALA A 176 20.88 -12.33 11.40
C ALA A 176 22.17 -12.59 10.60
N LEU A 177 22.17 -13.61 9.73
CA LEU A 177 23.31 -13.94 8.87
C LEU A 177 23.71 -12.75 7.99
N PHE A 178 22.71 -12.04 7.46
CA PHE A 178 22.93 -10.89 6.59
C PHE A 178 23.60 -9.74 7.36
N LYS A 179 23.10 -9.42 8.57
CA LYS A 179 23.72 -8.40 9.42
C LYS A 179 25.14 -8.77 9.83
N ALA A 180 25.37 -10.04 10.18
CA ALA A 180 26.68 -10.56 10.55
C ALA A 180 27.69 -10.52 9.38
N GLY A 181 27.23 -10.34 8.14
CA GLY A 181 28.06 -10.41 6.93
C GLY A 181 28.39 -11.84 6.49
N ARG A 182 27.70 -12.84 7.05
CA ARG A 182 27.86 -14.27 6.74
C ARG A 182 27.07 -14.63 5.48
N HIS A 183 27.34 -13.88 4.40
CA HIS A 183 26.57 -13.94 3.15
C HIS A 183 26.67 -15.29 2.44
N GLU A 184 27.81 -15.97 2.51
CA GLU A 184 27.99 -17.29 1.88
C GLU A 184 27.06 -18.34 2.50
N GLU A 185 26.83 -18.28 3.82
CA GLU A 185 25.92 -19.22 4.49
C GLU A 185 24.46 -19.01 4.05
N ILE A 186 24.05 -17.77 3.77
CA ILE A 186 22.72 -17.48 3.18
C ILE A 186 22.61 -18.17 1.82
N LEU A 187 23.60 -17.99 0.94
CA LEU A 187 23.60 -18.59 -0.39
C LEU A 187 23.62 -20.12 -0.32
N GLN A 188 24.38 -20.68 0.63
CA GLN A 188 24.42 -22.13 0.87
C GLN A 188 23.06 -22.67 1.31
N LEU A 189 22.40 -22.04 2.29
CA LEU A 189 21.06 -22.45 2.75
C LEU A 189 20.04 -22.37 1.61
N LEU A 190 20.06 -21.28 0.82
CA LEU A 190 19.16 -21.12 -0.33
C LEU A 190 19.43 -22.13 -1.45
N SER A 191 20.66 -22.63 -1.58
CA SER A 191 20.99 -23.68 -2.56
C SER A 191 20.48 -25.07 -2.14
N GLN A 192 20.25 -25.27 -0.84
CA GLN A 192 19.73 -26.53 -0.29
C GLN A 192 18.20 -26.59 -0.28
N ASP A 193 17.52 -25.43 -0.29
CA ASP A 193 16.07 -25.38 -0.40
C ASP A 193 15.65 -25.66 -1.86
N ARG A 194 14.91 -26.74 -2.08
CA ARG A 194 14.42 -27.13 -3.42
C ARG A 194 13.30 -26.23 -3.90
N HIS A 195 12.50 -25.69 -2.97
CA HIS A 195 11.30 -24.90 -3.26
C HIS A 195 11.19 -23.69 -2.31
N PRO A 196 12.20 -22.81 -2.26
CA PRO A 196 12.19 -21.68 -1.36
C PRO A 196 11.07 -20.72 -1.76
N ILE A 197 10.28 -20.30 -0.77
CA ILE A 197 9.28 -19.26 -0.95
C ILE A 197 9.96 -17.90 -1.17
N TRP A 198 9.22 -16.97 -1.77
CA TRP A 198 9.72 -15.64 -2.12
C TRP A 198 10.42 -14.91 -0.97
N SER A 199 9.87 -14.97 0.26
CA SER A 199 10.44 -14.31 1.44
C SER A 199 11.84 -14.83 1.82
N TYR A 200 12.20 -16.05 1.42
CA TYR A 200 13.53 -16.60 1.64
C TYR A 200 14.46 -16.28 0.46
N LEU A 201 13.97 -16.48 -0.76
CA LEU A 201 14.71 -16.20 -1.99
C LEU A 201 15.26 -14.78 -2.03
N ILE A 202 14.49 -13.80 -1.55
CA ILE A 202 14.87 -12.39 -1.59
C ILE A 202 16.17 -12.09 -0.84
N TRP A 203 16.56 -12.93 0.12
CA TRP A 203 17.84 -12.79 0.83
C TRP A 203 19.05 -13.03 -0.07
N GLY A 204 18.95 -13.92 -1.06
CA GLY A 204 20.00 -14.09 -2.08
C GLY A 204 20.19 -12.83 -2.91
N ALA A 205 19.09 -12.20 -3.34
CA ALA A 205 19.14 -10.92 -4.03
C ALA A 205 19.70 -9.80 -3.14
N ARG A 206 19.33 -9.76 -1.84
CA ARG A 206 19.91 -8.80 -0.88
C ARG A 206 21.42 -8.98 -0.73
N VAL A 207 21.92 -10.23 -0.72
CA VAL A 207 23.36 -10.52 -0.69
C VAL A 207 24.06 -9.96 -1.93
N LEU A 208 23.52 -10.18 -3.14
CA LEU A 208 24.07 -9.64 -4.38
C LEU A 208 24.09 -8.11 -4.36
N ALA A 209 23.00 -7.48 -3.92
CA ALA A 209 22.91 -6.03 -3.79
C ALA A 209 23.95 -5.48 -2.79
N ALA A 210 24.16 -6.16 -1.66
CA ALA A 210 25.18 -5.79 -0.68
C ALA A 210 26.63 -5.89 -1.21
N ARG A 211 26.85 -6.69 -2.25
CA ARG A 211 28.12 -6.77 -2.99
C ARG A 211 28.25 -5.72 -4.10
N GLY A 212 27.26 -4.83 -4.25
CA GLY A 212 27.21 -3.83 -5.31
C GLY A 212 26.68 -4.36 -6.66
N GLN A 213 26.22 -5.61 -6.69
CA GLN A 213 25.73 -6.30 -7.90
C GLN A 213 24.23 -6.07 -8.05
N ILE A 214 23.83 -4.82 -8.33
CA ILE A 214 22.42 -4.39 -8.30
C ILE A 214 21.61 -5.05 -9.42
N ASP A 215 22.14 -5.09 -10.64
CA ASP A 215 21.44 -5.68 -11.78
C ASP A 215 21.29 -7.19 -11.61
N GLU A 216 22.34 -7.86 -11.12
CA GLU A 216 22.32 -9.29 -10.81
C GLU A 216 21.35 -9.60 -9.67
N ALA A 217 21.22 -8.73 -8.66
CA ALA A 217 20.24 -8.88 -7.60
C ALA A 217 18.80 -8.85 -8.14
N ILE A 218 18.50 -7.92 -9.06
CA ILE A 218 17.19 -7.80 -9.69
C ILE A 218 16.92 -9.01 -10.61
N ALA A 219 17.91 -9.41 -11.41
CA ALA A 219 17.82 -10.60 -12.26
C ALA A 219 17.61 -11.87 -11.43
N TYR A 220 18.39 -12.06 -10.36
CA TYR A 220 18.24 -13.19 -9.44
C TYR A 220 16.82 -13.29 -8.86
N ALA A 221 16.27 -12.15 -8.41
CA ALA A 221 14.91 -12.11 -7.89
C ALA A 221 13.87 -12.43 -8.96
N ARG A 222 14.06 -11.94 -10.20
CA ARG A 222 13.16 -12.19 -11.33
C ARG A 222 13.18 -13.64 -11.80
N ASP A 223 14.36 -14.21 -12.00
CA ASP A 223 14.53 -15.56 -12.54
C ASP A 223 13.99 -16.63 -11.58
N ARG A 224 14.00 -16.33 -10.28
CA ARG A 224 13.46 -17.21 -9.23
C ARG A 224 12.06 -16.83 -8.77
N ALA A 225 11.45 -15.81 -9.36
CA ALA A 225 10.05 -15.50 -9.12
C ALA A 225 9.18 -16.63 -9.70
N GLY A 226 8.59 -17.44 -8.82
CA GLY A 226 7.64 -18.47 -9.23
C GLY A 226 6.33 -17.86 -9.74
N ILE A 227 5.47 -18.68 -10.35
CA ILE A 227 4.15 -18.30 -10.93
C ILE A 227 3.25 -17.56 -9.92
N HIS A 228 3.42 -17.82 -8.62
CA HIS A 228 2.65 -17.20 -7.55
C HIS A 228 3.27 -15.91 -6.99
N THR A 229 4.43 -15.50 -7.49
CA THR A 229 5.09 -14.28 -7.03
C THR A 229 4.35 -13.07 -7.58
N ASN A 230 3.83 -12.23 -6.69
CA ASN A 230 3.19 -10.99 -7.09
C ASN A 230 4.23 -10.05 -7.74
N GLU A 231 4.03 -9.69 -9.00
CA GLU A 231 4.89 -8.75 -9.74
C GLU A 231 5.05 -7.40 -9.03
N GLU A 232 4.06 -6.95 -8.24
CA GLU A 232 4.17 -5.74 -7.43
C GLU A 232 5.26 -5.85 -6.37
N VAL A 233 5.42 -7.03 -5.77
CA VAL A 233 6.43 -7.27 -4.73
C VAL A 233 7.83 -7.26 -5.35
N LEU A 234 7.98 -7.88 -6.52
CA LEU A 234 9.22 -7.82 -7.29
C LEU A 234 9.54 -6.39 -7.72
N ALA A 235 8.54 -5.65 -8.22
CA ALA A 235 8.72 -4.25 -8.61
C ALA A 235 9.13 -3.36 -7.44
N ARG A 236 8.51 -3.51 -6.26
CA ARG A 236 8.91 -2.78 -5.03
C ARG A 236 10.35 -3.08 -4.65
N PHE A 237 10.74 -4.35 -4.70
CA PHE A 237 12.12 -4.75 -4.38
C PHE A 237 13.13 -4.14 -5.36
N ALA A 238 12.87 -4.24 -6.67
CA ALA A 238 13.76 -3.69 -7.70
C ALA A 238 13.82 -2.16 -7.62
N GLU A 239 12.69 -1.49 -7.43
CA GLU A 239 12.61 -0.03 -7.23
C GLU A 239 13.47 0.38 -6.04
N ASP A 240 13.31 -0.27 -4.89
CA ASP A 240 14.04 0.10 -3.68
C ASP A 240 15.56 -0.13 -3.82
N LEU A 241 16.00 -1.17 -4.54
CA LEU A 241 17.42 -1.39 -4.84
C LEU A 241 18.00 -0.29 -5.74
N LEU A 242 17.31 0.04 -6.83
CA LEU A 242 17.75 1.08 -7.77
C LEU A 242 17.80 2.45 -7.10
N LEU A 243 16.80 2.78 -6.26
CA LEU A 243 16.80 4.01 -5.49
C LEU A 243 17.97 4.10 -4.50
N LYS A 244 18.30 3.01 -3.80
CA LYS A 244 19.48 2.94 -2.92
C LYS A 244 20.79 3.08 -3.69
N ALA A 245 20.83 2.61 -4.94
CA ALA A 245 21.97 2.77 -5.84
C ALA A 245 22.02 4.15 -6.53
N GLY A 246 21.05 5.04 -6.28
CA GLY A 246 20.96 6.36 -6.92
C GLY A 246 20.45 6.34 -8.37
N ARG A 247 20.02 5.19 -8.89
CA ARG A 247 19.50 4.98 -10.25
C ARG A 247 18.01 5.34 -10.32
N ARG A 248 17.68 6.59 -9.99
CA ARG A 248 16.28 7.05 -9.81
C ARG A 248 15.47 7.03 -11.10
N ASP A 249 16.04 7.48 -12.21
CA ASP A 249 15.35 7.51 -13.51
C ASP A 249 14.93 6.11 -13.95
N GLU A 250 15.84 5.14 -13.81
CA GLU A 250 15.56 3.75 -14.14
C GLU A 250 14.53 3.10 -13.19
N ALA A 251 14.63 3.40 -11.90
CA ALA A 251 13.64 2.95 -10.92
C ALA A 251 12.24 3.45 -11.29
N PHE A 252 12.16 4.71 -11.71
CA PHE A 252 10.94 5.35 -12.17
C PHE A 252 10.38 4.67 -13.42
N ASP A 253 11.18 4.60 -14.48
CA ASP A 253 10.73 4.14 -15.80
C ASP A 253 10.33 2.66 -15.81
N GLN A 254 11.02 1.80 -15.06
CA GLN A 254 10.79 0.35 -15.12
C GLN A 254 9.84 -0.17 -14.04
N TYR A 255 9.88 0.38 -12.81
CA TYR A 255 9.24 -0.27 -11.66
C TYR A 255 8.24 0.60 -10.91
N ALA A 256 8.40 1.93 -10.92
CA ALA A 256 7.69 2.79 -9.99
C ALA A 256 6.16 2.68 -10.10
N LEU A 257 5.60 2.65 -11.31
CA LEU A 257 4.15 2.52 -11.48
C LEU A 257 3.62 1.24 -10.83
N ARG A 258 4.25 0.10 -11.10
CA ARG A 258 3.84 -1.21 -10.57
C ARG A 258 4.07 -1.31 -9.07
N ALA A 259 5.19 -0.77 -8.58
CA ALA A 259 5.57 -0.81 -7.18
C ALA A 259 4.63 0.04 -6.29
N ASN A 260 4.11 1.14 -6.81
CA ASN A 260 3.34 2.13 -6.05
C ASN A 260 1.84 2.16 -6.40
N GLN A 261 1.31 1.09 -7.01
CA GLN A 261 -0.13 0.99 -7.27
C GLN A 261 -0.93 1.04 -5.97
N ALA A 262 -1.92 1.93 -5.93
CA ALA A 262 -2.89 2.05 -4.86
C ALA A 262 -4.31 1.80 -5.38
N HIS A 263 -5.30 1.75 -4.48
CA HIS A 263 -6.69 1.49 -4.84
C HIS A 263 -7.32 2.50 -5.82
N THR A 264 -6.74 3.70 -5.95
CA THR A 264 -7.21 4.72 -6.91
C THR A 264 -6.04 5.34 -7.64
N HIS A 265 -6.25 5.77 -8.88
CA HIS A 265 -5.25 6.46 -9.68
C HIS A 265 -4.73 7.74 -9.01
N LEU A 266 -5.60 8.48 -8.32
CA LEU A 266 -5.18 9.66 -7.55
C LEU A 266 -4.27 9.29 -6.37
N ALA A 267 -4.55 8.19 -5.68
CA ALA A 267 -3.66 7.70 -4.61
C ALA A 267 -2.32 7.21 -5.16
N THR A 268 -2.31 6.49 -6.29
CA THR A 268 -1.09 6.09 -7.01
C THR A 268 -0.27 7.30 -7.41
N PHE A 269 -0.89 8.33 -8.00
CA PHE A 269 -0.23 9.59 -8.35
C PHE A 269 0.42 10.24 -7.12
N ARG A 270 -0.31 10.35 -6.01
CA ARG A 270 0.21 10.98 -4.78
C ARG A 270 1.37 10.21 -4.18
N ALA A 271 1.32 8.88 -4.21
CA ALA A 271 2.43 8.02 -3.76
C ALA A 271 3.68 8.26 -4.61
N LEU A 272 3.53 8.27 -5.93
CA LEU A 272 4.63 8.54 -6.87
C LEU A 272 5.17 9.96 -6.76
N ALA A 273 4.31 10.98 -6.71
CA ALA A 273 4.73 12.37 -6.55
C ALA A 273 5.49 12.60 -5.23
N LYS A 274 5.16 11.85 -4.18
CA LYS A 274 5.90 11.87 -2.91
C LYS A 274 7.26 11.16 -3.01
N LYS A 275 7.33 10.03 -3.72
CA LYS A 275 8.56 9.21 -3.84
C LYS A 275 9.55 9.79 -4.87
N TYR A 276 9.05 10.47 -5.89
CA TYR A 276 9.78 11.14 -6.97
C TYR A 276 9.47 12.65 -7.02
N PRO A 277 9.83 13.42 -5.98
CA PRO A 277 9.53 14.86 -5.91
C PRO A 277 10.25 15.71 -6.97
N GLU A 278 11.30 15.16 -7.60
CA GLU A 278 12.03 15.80 -8.70
C GLU A 278 11.22 15.88 -10.00
N LEU A 279 10.18 15.06 -10.16
CA LEU A 279 9.31 15.08 -11.32
C LEU A 279 8.20 16.11 -11.14
N ALA A 280 8.12 17.06 -12.07
CA ALA A 280 7.03 18.03 -12.09
C ALA A 280 5.66 17.31 -12.19
N PRO A 281 4.63 17.72 -11.42
CA PRO A 281 3.35 17.01 -11.33
C PRO A 281 2.65 16.77 -12.69
N ASP A 282 2.74 17.74 -13.60
CA ASP A 282 2.21 17.67 -14.96
C ASP A 282 2.95 16.62 -15.82
N LYS A 283 4.28 16.56 -15.72
CA LYS A 283 5.10 15.57 -16.41
C LYS A 283 4.84 14.15 -15.89
N LEU A 284 4.75 13.99 -14.56
CA LEU A 284 4.41 12.72 -13.95
C LEU A 284 3.03 12.23 -14.42
N LEU A 285 2.04 13.11 -14.43
CA LEU A 285 0.71 12.77 -14.95
C LEU A 285 0.78 12.35 -16.42
N GLY A 286 1.53 13.07 -17.26
CA GLY A 286 1.72 12.74 -18.67
C GLY A 286 2.30 11.34 -18.87
N HIS A 287 3.36 11.00 -18.12
CA HIS A 287 3.95 9.66 -18.14
C HIS A 287 2.92 8.60 -17.73
N LEU A 288 2.19 8.81 -16.63
CA LEU A 288 1.20 7.86 -16.13
C LEU A 288 0.02 7.62 -17.07
N VAL A 289 -0.42 8.66 -17.77
CA VAL A 289 -1.41 8.55 -18.85
C VAL A 289 -0.85 7.70 -19.99
N GLY A 290 0.40 7.96 -20.40
CA GLY A 290 1.11 7.19 -21.44
C GLY A 290 1.27 5.71 -21.09
N SER A 291 1.50 5.38 -19.82
CA SER A 291 1.61 4.00 -19.33
C SER A 291 0.26 3.27 -19.23
N THR A 292 -0.87 3.95 -19.51
CA THR A 292 -2.21 3.35 -19.53
C THR A 292 -2.99 3.75 -20.80
N PRO A 293 -2.51 3.40 -22.00
CA PRO A 293 -3.03 3.94 -23.26
C PRO A 293 -4.50 3.57 -23.52
N HIS A 294 -4.99 2.46 -22.96
CA HIS A 294 -6.36 1.99 -23.14
C HIS A 294 -7.37 2.58 -22.15
N ALA A 295 -6.91 3.28 -21.11
CA ALA A 295 -7.79 3.84 -20.09
C ALA A 295 -7.34 5.22 -19.54
N PRO A 296 -6.97 6.19 -20.40
CA PRO A 296 -6.50 7.51 -19.97
C PRO A 296 -7.50 8.26 -19.06
N GLY A 297 -8.81 8.07 -19.25
CA GLY A 297 -9.87 8.68 -18.45
C GLY A 297 -9.86 8.32 -16.97
N LYS A 298 -9.16 7.25 -16.57
CA LYS A 298 -8.93 6.93 -15.15
C LYS A 298 -8.09 7.98 -14.43
N TRP A 299 -7.31 8.78 -15.16
CA TRP A 299 -6.50 9.88 -14.62
C TRP A 299 -7.21 11.24 -14.59
N PHE A 300 -8.48 11.31 -15.01
CA PHE A 300 -9.30 12.54 -14.97
C PHE A 300 -9.26 13.23 -13.60
N ALA A 301 -9.52 12.47 -12.53
CA ALA A 301 -9.57 13.02 -11.17
C ALA A 301 -8.23 13.65 -10.77
N THR A 302 -7.11 13.04 -11.21
CA THR A 302 -5.76 13.55 -10.98
C THR A 302 -5.52 14.87 -11.72
N ALA A 303 -5.82 14.92 -13.02
CA ALA A 303 -5.69 16.14 -13.82
C ALA A 303 -6.52 17.30 -13.23
N LYS A 304 -7.76 17.01 -12.81
CA LYS A 304 -8.63 17.96 -12.12
C LYS A 304 -8.02 18.46 -10.81
N THR A 305 -7.49 17.57 -9.97
CA THR A 305 -6.83 17.96 -8.70
C THR A 305 -5.61 18.86 -8.93
N LEU A 306 -4.89 18.65 -10.04
CA LEU A 306 -3.79 19.52 -10.46
C LEU A 306 -4.23 20.82 -11.14
N LYS A 307 -5.55 21.06 -11.27
CA LYS A 307 -6.14 22.21 -11.97
C LYS A 307 -5.78 22.29 -13.47
N LEU A 308 -5.41 21.15 -14.07
CA LEU A 308 -5.13 21.02 -15.50
C LEU A 308 -6.45 20.75 -16.23
N PHE A 309 -7.35 21.74 -16.26
CA PHE A 309 -8.75 21.55 -16.68
C PHE A 309 -8.90 21.16 -18.15
N ASP A 310 -8.06 21.67 -19.04
CA ASP A 310 -8.08 21.30 -20.46
C ASP A 310 -7.65 19.84 -20.65
N GLN A 311 -6.56 19.42 -20.00
CA GLN A 311 -6.11 18.03 -20.00
C GLN A 311 -7.14 17.11 -19.34
N ALA A 312 -7.74 17.52 -18.22
CA ALA A 312 -8.81 16.77 -17.58
C ALA A 312 -10.00 16.57 -18.53
N THR A 313 -10.39 17.60 -19.27
CA THR A 313 -11.44 17.50 -20.29
C THR A 313 -11.06 16.48 -21.38
N GLN A 314 -9.84 16.54 -21.90
CA GLN A 314 -9.36 15.58 -22.90
C GLN A 314 -9.41 14.14 -22.36
N LEU A 315 -8.92 13.91 -21.14
CA LEU A 315 -8.95 12.59 -20.51
C LEU A 315 -10.38 12.09 -20.29
N ALA A 316 -11.30 12.97 -19.88
CA ALA A 316 -12.70 12.63 -19.67
C ALA A 316 -13.38 12.12 -20.95
N TRP A 317 -12.98 12.62 -22.12
CA TRP A 317 -13.52 12.18 -23.42
C TRP A 317 -12.73 11.04 -24.06
N ALA A 318 -11.46 10.87 -23.73
CA ALA A 318 -10.57 9.89 -24.36
C ALA A 318 -10.92 8.43 -24.04
N SER A 319 -11.43 8.15 -22.84
CA SER A 319 -11.88 6.81 -22.45
C SER A 319 -12.89 6.86 -21.31
N PRO A 320 -13.59 5.75 -21.01
CA PRO A 320 -14.60 5.73 -19.96
C PRO A 320 -14.10 6.28 -18.63
N CYS A 321 -14.84 7.26 -18.10
CA CYS A 321 -14.66 7.83 -16.78
C CYS A 321 -15.99 7.71 -16.02
N ASP A 322 -15.94 7.45 -14.72
CA ASP A 322 -17.14 7.24 -13.91
C ASP A 322 -18.09 8.47 -14.01
N PRO A 323 -19.33 8.31 -14.50
CA PRO A 323 -20.23 9.43 -14.71
C PRO A 323 -20.55 10.20 -13.42
N LYS A 324 -20.65 9.53 -12.27
CA LYS A 324 -20.88 10.20 -10.98
C LYS A 324 -19.71 11.11 -10.60
N THR A 325 -18.48 10.69 -10.90
CA THR A 325 -17.26 11.49 -10.71
C THR A 325 -17.25 12.72 -11.62
N LEU A 326 -17.65 12.58 -12.88
CA LEU A 326 -17.77 13.68 -13.84
C LEU A 326 -18.88 14.68 -13.44
N THR A 327 -20.08 14.20 -13.10
CA THR A 327 -21.21 15.03 -12.64
C THR A 327 -20.84 15.79 -11.37
N ARG A 328 -20.14 15.16 -10.42
CA ARG A 328 -19.62 15.84 -9.22
C ARG A 328 -18.62 16.94 -9.59
N ALA A 329 -17.68 16.64 -10.50
CA ALA A 329 -16.71 17.64 -10.96
C ALA A 329 -17.40 18.85 -11.62
N ALA A 330 -18.42 18.62 -12.45
CA ALA A 330 -19.22 19.66 -13.07
C ALA A 330 -19.92 20.54 -12.02
N ARG A 331 -20.55 19.92 -11.01
CA ARG A 331 -21.20 20.65 -9.92
C ARG A 331 -20.21 21.52 -9.14
N ASP A 332 -19.08 20.95 -8.74
CA ASP A 332 -18.07 21.62 -7.92
C ASP A 332 -17.46 22.84 -8.64
N HIS A 333 -17.43 22.83 -9.97
CA HIS A 333 -16.77 23.84 -10.80
C HIS A 333 -17.74 24.71 -11.62
N LEU A 334 -19.05 24.55 -11.44
CA LEU A 334 -20.08 25.24 -12.23
C LEU A 334 -19.90 26.77 -12.25
N LYS A 335 -19.47 27.34 -11.12
CA LYS A 335 -19.27 28.79 -10.97
C LYS A 335 -17.85 29.24 -11.31
N THR A 336 -16.85 28.43 -10.99
CA THR A 336 -15.44 28.84 -11.06
C THR A 336 -14.80 28.52 -12.40
N GLN A 337 -15.24 27.46 -13.09
CA GLN A 337 -14.75 27.01 -14.39
C GLN A 337 -15.92 26.46 -15.23
N PRO A 338 -16.84 27.31 -15.71
CA PRO A 338 -18.08 26.85 -16.33
C PRO A 338 -17.86 26.08 -17.64
N THR A 339 -16.86 26.42 -18.46
CA THR A 339 -16.53 25.65 -19.67
C THR A 339 -16.11 24.21 -19.34
N PHE A 340 -15.25 24.04 -18.33
CA PHE A 340 -14.85 22.72 -17.83
C PHE A 340 -16.04 21.95 -17.25
N ALA A 341 -16.90 22.63 -16.48
CA ALA A 341 -18.09 22.03 -15.90
C ALA A 341 -19.06 21.52 -16.97
N MET A 342 -19.29 22.31 -18.03
CA MET A 342 -20.10 21.92 -19.18
C MET A 342 -19.54 20.66 -19.83
N GLN A 343 -18.24 20.62 -20.12
CA GLN A 343 -17.59 19.47 -20.75
C GLN A 343 -17.67 18.20 -19.88
N CYS A 344 -17.47 18.32 -18.56
CA CYS A 344 -17.63 17.19 -17.65
C CYS A 344 -19.06 16.64 -17.66
N ALA A 345 -20.07 17.51 -17.64
CA ALA A 345 -21.48 17.11 -17.64
C ALA A 345 -21.88 16.43 -18.97
N LEU A 346 -21.40 16.96 -20.10
CA LEU A 346 -21.60 16.36 -21.42
C LEU A 346 -20.90 15.00 -21.54
N ALA A 347 -19.66 14.87 -21.06
CA ALA A 347 -18.94 13.60 -21.02
C ALA A 347 -19.67 12.58 -20.12
N ALA A 348 -20.25 13.02 -19.00
CA ALA A 348 -21.03 12.15 -18.12
C ALA A 348 -22.23 11.54 -18.86
N LEU A 349 -23.03 12.37 -19.55
CA LEU A 349 -24.15 11.91 -20.38
C LEU A 349 -23.69 10.97 -21.49
N HIS A 350 -22.56 11.28 -22.14
CA HIS A 350 -21.98 10.41 -23.16
C HIS A 350 -21.67 9.02 -22.61
N TRP A 351 -20.95 8.91 -21.48
CA TRP A 351 -20.58 7.62 -20.92
C TRP A 351 -21.77 6.85 -20.34
N MET A 352 -22.74 7.55 -19.75
CA MET A 352 -24.02 6.95 -19.36
C MET A 352 -24.70 6.31 -20.57
N SER A 353 -24.77 7.00 -21.73
CA SER A 353 -25.43 6.48 -22.93
C SER A 353 -24.81 5.17 -23.44
N THR A 354 -23.49 5.03 -23.28
CA THR A 354 -22.74 3.82 -23.66
C THR A 354 -22.80 2.69 -22.64
N GLY A 355 -23.48 2.87 -21.50
CA GLY A 355 -23.61 1.83 -20.46
C GLY A 355 -22.54 1.85 -19.37
N HIS A 356 -21.76 2.93 -19.24
CA HIS A 356 -20.81 3.08 -18.14
C HIS A 356 -21.45 3.78 -16.94
N GLY A 357 -20.97 3.42 -15.75
CA GLY A 357 -21.39 3.98 -14.46
C GLY A 357 -22.06 2.95 -13.57
N TYR A 358 -21.73 3.00 -12.27
CA TYR A 358 -22.21 2.03 -11.28
C TYR A 358 -23.46 2.56 -10.56
N GLU A 359 -24.51 1.74 -10.50
CA GLU A 359 -25.79 2.04 -9.83
C GLU A 359 -26.36 3.42 -10.23
N LEU A 360 -26.45 3.67 -11.53
CA LEU A 360 -27.02 4.91 -12.05
C LEU A 360 -28.54 4.93 -11.89
N THR A 361 -29.06 6.12 -11.57
CA THR A 361 -30.49 6.41 -11.43
C THR A 361 -30.92 7.50 -12.41
N SER A 362 -32.23 7.66 -12.62
CA SER A 362 -32.77 8.74 -13.46
C SER A 362 -32.35 10.14 -12.95
N LEU A 363 -32.15 10.28 -11.63
CA LEU A 363 -31.67 11.52 -11.01
C LEU A 363 -30.25 11.86 -11.46
N ASP A 364 -29.38 10.86 -11.64
CA ASP A 364 -28.00 11.09 -12.12
C ASP A 364 -28.00 11.67 -13.55
N VAL A 365 -28.89 11.18 -14.41
CA VAL A 365 -29.05 11.67 -15.79
C VAL A 365 -29.61 13.10 -15.80
N GLN A 366 -30.66 13.34 -15.03
CA GLN A 366 -31.29 14.67 -14.92
C GLN A 366 -30.32 15.71 -14.39
N GLU A 367 -29.53 15.37 -13.36
CA GLU A 367 -28.54 16.27 -12.79
C GLU A 367 -27.40 16.56 -13.76
N ALA A 368 -26.88 15.56 -14.47
CA ALA A 368 -25.86 15.79 -15.51
C ALA A 368 -26.40 16.69 -16.63
N HIS A 369 -27.63 16.46 -17.09
CA HIS A 369 -28.28 17.33 -18.08
C HIS A 369 -28.43 18.77 -17.58
N ARG A 370 -28.97 18.96 -16.37
CA ARG A 370 -29.13 20.28 -15.77
C ARG A 370 -27.80 21.01 -15.67
N LEU A 371 -26.76 20.36 -15.14
CA LEU A 371 -25.43 20.94 -15.01
C LEU A 371 -24.81 21.31 -16.37
N ALA A 372 -25.05 20.51 -17.43
CA ALA A 372 -24.58 20.84 -18.77
C ALA A 372 -25.23 22.14 -19.28
N ILE A 373 -26.55 22.29 -19.13
CA ILE A 373 -27.28 23.49 -19.58
C ILE A 373 -26.94 24.73 -18.73
N ASP A 374 -26.86 24.58 -17.41
CA ASP A 374 -26.50 25.68 -16.51
C ASP A 374 -25.09 26.19 -16.80
N ALA A 375 -24.13 25.26 -16.98
CA ALA A 375 -22.75 25.60 -17.31
C ALA A 375 -22.62 26.26 -18.70
N ALA A 376 -23.35 25.73 -19.70
CA ALA A 376 -23.39 26.28 -21.04
C ALA A 376 -24.00 27.68 -21.08
N SER A 377 -25.01 27.95 -20.24
CA SER A 377 -25.61 29.28 -20.13
C SER A 377 -24.61 30.29 -19.56
N ASN A 378 -23.79 29.88 -18.58
CA ASN A 378 -22.72 30.72 -18.04
C ASN A 378 -21.60 31.03 -19.04
N THR A 379 -21.45 30.23 -20.11
CA THR A 379 -20.44 30.41 -21.17
C THR A 379 -21.02 30.87 -22.51
N GLN A 380 -22.34 31.12 -22.59
CA GLN A 380 -23.06 31.44 -23.83
C GLN A 380 -22.92 30.35 -24.92
N GLN A 381 -22.82 29.08 -24.51
CA GLN A 381 -22.65 27.91 -25.39
C GLN A 381 -23.87 26.97 -25.36
N THR A 382 -25.05 27.48 -25.00
CA THR A 382 -26.27 26.67 -24.81
C THR A 382 -26.65 25.88 -26.05
N GLU A 383 -26.58 26.48 -27.24
CA GLU A 383 -26.90 25.79 -28.51
C GLU A 383 -25.96 24.61 -28.77
N GLN A 384 -24.65 24.79 -28.52
CA GLN A 384 -23.65 23.73 -28.68
C GLN A 384 -23.89 22.57 -27.71
N ALA A 385 -24.18 22.87 -26.44
CA ALA A 385 -24.47 21.86 -25.43
C ALA A 385 -25.75 21.08 -25.78
N GLN A 386 -26.82 21.77 -26.19
CA GLN A 386 -28.07 21.14 -26.63
C GLN A 386 -27.86 20.25 -27.86
N ALA A 387 -27.09 20.69 -28.85
CA ALA A 387 -26.76 19.89 -30.02
C ALA A 387 -26.00 18.61 -29.64
N THR A 388 -25.03 18.70 -28.71
CA THR A 388 -24.25 17.55 -28.25
C THR A 388 -25.10 16.56 -27.46
N ILE A 389 -26.01 17.06 -26.61
CA ILE A 389 -26.97 16.23 -25.87
C ILE A 389 -27.92 15.53 -26.85
N ALA A 390 -28.48 16.27 -27.81
CA ALA A 390 -29.37 15.72 -28.82
C ALA A 390 -28.68 14.62 -29.64
N GLN A 391 -27.42 14.83 -30.05
CA GLN A 391 -26.62 13.83 -30.75
C GLN A 391 -26.36 12.58 -29.89
N THR A 392 -26.01 12.78 -28.62
CA THR A 392 -25.78 11.68 -27.66
C THR A 392 -27.04 10.83 -27.50
N LEU A 393 -28.21 11.45 -27.46
CA LEU A 393 -29.51 10.77 -27.36
C LEU A 393 -30.01 10.24 -28.72
N ALA A 394 -29.60 10.81 -29.85
CA ALA A 394 -30.01 10.31 -31.16
C ALA A 394 -29.29 9.00 -31.52
N THR A 395 -28.07 8.82 -31.04
CA THR A 395 -27.25 7.64 -31.31
C THR A 395 -27.81 6.43 -30.56
N ASP A 396 -28.09 5.35 -31.28
CA ASP A 396 -28.55 4.10 -30.68
C ASP A 396 -27.41 3.46 -29.89
N LYS A 397 -27.49 3.54 -28.56
CA LYS A 397 -26.51 3.05 -27.60
C LYS A 397 -27.26 2.38 -26.43
N PRO A 398 -26.59 1.50 -25.65
CA PRO A 398 -27.26 0.62 -24.69
C PRO A 398 -28.23 1.31 -23.72
N MET A 399 -27.91 2.52 -23.26
CA MET A 399 -28.71 3.21 -22.24
C MET A 399 -29.52 4.38 -22.78
N THR A 400 -29.44 4.67 -24.09
CA THR A 400 -30.05 5.86 -24.68
C THR A 400 -31.57 5.91 -24.51
N ALA A 401 -32.26 4.77 -24.65
CA ALA A 401 -33.71 4.69 -24.46
C ALA A 401 -34.12 5.03 -23.02
N TRP A 402 -33.39 4.48 -22.04
CA TRP A 402 -33.58 4.77 -20.62
C TRP A 402 -33.28 6.25 -20.30
N MET A 403 -32.21 6.82 -20.86
CA MET A 403 -31.88 8.24 -20.67
C MET A 403 -32.96 9.17 -21.24
N LYS A 404 -33.52 8.86 -22.42
CA LYS A 404 -34.64 9.63 -23.00
C LYS A 404 -35.84 9.63 -22.07
N GLN A 405 -36.19 8.47 -21.52
CA GLN A 405 -37.26 8.34 -20.55
C GLN A 405 -36.98 9.16 -19.27
N ALA A 406 -35.74 9.09 -18.75
CA ALA A 406 -35.33 9.85 -17.56
C ALA A 406 -35.41 11.37 -17.77
N LEU A 407 -35.14 11.85 -19.00
CA LEU A 407 -35.21 13.26 -19.37
C LEU A 407 -36.59 13.70 -19.86
N GLY A 408 -37.59 12.80 -19.91
CA GLY A 408 -38.92 13.12 -20.43
C GLY A 408 -38.97 13.39 -21.93
N VAL A 409 -37.96 12.94 -22.70
CA VAL A 409 -37.92 13.08 -24.16
C VAL A 409 -38.80 11.98 -24.76
N VAL A 410 -40.03 12.36 -25.16
CA VAL A 410 -41.00 11.44 -25.79
C VAL A 410 -40.39 10.87 -27.08
N PRO A 411 -40.43 9.54 -27.34
CA PRO A 411 -40.00 9.00 -28.61
C PRO A 411 -40.88 9.58 -29.72
N SER A 412 -40.27 10.21 -30.72
CA SER A 412 -41.01 10.55 -31.94
C SER A 412 -41.54 9.23 -32.53
N PRO A 413 -42.86 9.10 -32.78
CA PRO A 413 -43.40 7.85 -33.28
C PRO A 413 -42.75 7.57 -34.64
N ALA A 414 -41.95 6.51 -34.68
CA ALA A 414 -41.39 6.01 -35.92
C ALA A 414 -42.54 5.86 -36.92
N LEU A 415 -42.43 6.56 -38.05
CA LEU A 415 -43.27 6.33 -39.21
C LEU A 415 -43.27 4.82 -39.47
N ARG A 416 -44.38 4.17 -39.12
CA ARG A 416 -44.70 2.82 -39.58
C ARG A 416 -44.57 2.88 -41.09
N LYS A 417 -43.51 2.29 -41.65
CA LYS A 417 -43.47 1.98 -43.08
C LYS A 417 -44.66 1.08 -43.34
N SER A 418 -45.66 1.65 -43.99
CA SER A 418 -46.80 0.93 -44.52
C SER A 418 -46.35 0.13 -45.74
N ARG A 419 -46.58 -1.18 -45.65
CA ARG A 419 -46.48 -2.24 -46.66
C ARG A 419 -45.08 -2.75 -46.99
#